data_AF-A0A5C7Z697-F1
#
_entry.id   AF-A0A5C7Z697-F1
#
_cell.length_a   1.000
_cell.length_b   1.000
_cell.length_c   1.000
_cell.angle_alpha   90.00
_cell.angle_beta   90.00
_cell.angle_gamma   90.00
#
_symmetry.space_group_name_H-M   'P 1'
#
loop_
_entity.id
_entity.type
_entity.pdbx_description
1 polymer ?
#
loop_
_entity_poly.entity_id
_entity_poly.type
_entity_poly.pdbx_seq_one_letter_code
_entity_poly.pdbx_strand_id
1 'polypeptide(L)'
;MQELTDLADKLKTALKLKYDSEGVKFVEGFIEHNKTQIAKEEWNGLINSCGAFLGQCIIENYGGQWTKDENGQVAVAFNDNNKVYPFSKVSKQFDNGLEGLIHSMYTIIPTVFKLQPKTKKKWWQF
;
A
#
# COMPACT_ATOMS: atom_id res chain seq x y z
N MET A 1 0.60 7.59 -12.29
CA MET A 1 1.96 7.00 -12.36
C MET A 1 1.79 5.54 -12.75
N GLN A 2 1.74 5.26 -14.06
CA GLN A 2 1.28 3.97 -14.60
C GLN A 2 2.12 2.78 -14.12
N GLU A 3 3.44 2.97 -14.06
CA GLU A 3 4.38 1.93 -13.63
C GLU A 3 4.05 1.35 -12.25
N LEU A 4 3.57 2.18 -11.30
CA LEU A 4 3.18 1.71 -9.97
C LEU A 4 1.90 0.88 -10.01
N THR A 5 0.94 1.28 -10.84
CA THR A 5 -0.30 0.51 -11.05
C THR A 5 0.03 -0.86 -11.66
N ASP A 6 0.89 -0.89 -12.68
CA ASP A 6 1.31 -2.15 -13.32
C ASP A 6 2.02 -3.08 -12.34
N LEU A 7 2.85 -2.50 -11.47
CA LEU A 7 3.61 -3.23 -10.46
C LEU A 7 2.68 -3.79 -9.38
N ALA A 8 1.70 -3.01 -8.92
CA ALA A 8 0.63 -3.46 -8.04
C ALA A 8 -0.19 -4.60 -8.66
N ASP A 9 -0.56 -4.49 -9.94
CA ASP A 9 -1.37 -5.49 -10.66
C ASP A 9 -0.59 -6.80 -10.87
N LYS A 10 0.72 -6.72 -11.13
CA LYS A 10 1.59 -7.90 -11.17
C LYS A 10 1.59 -8.66 -9.85
N LEU A 11 1.79 -7.96 -8.73
CA LEU A 11 1.78 -8.63 -7.41
C LEU A 11 0.40 -9.20 -7.08
N LYS A 12 -0.65 -8.41 -7.31
CA LYS A 12 -2.05 -8.84 -7.13
C LYS A 12 -2.34 -10.12 -7.90
N THR A 13 -1.93 -10.19 -9.17
CA THR A 13 -2.16 -11.35 -10.03
C THR A 13 -1.34 -12.55 -9.56
N ALA A 14 -0.06 -12.37 -9.28
CA ALA A 14 0.84 -13.44 -8.84
C ALA A 14 0.37 -14.09 -7.53
N LEU A 15 -0.13 -13.30 -6.59
CA LEU A 15 -0.60 -13.76 -5.27
C LEU A 15 -2.12 -13.99 -5.22
N LYS A 16 -2.85 -13.81 -6.34
CA LYS A 16 -4.30 -13.95 -6.45
C LYS A 16 -5.08 -13.10 -5.42
N LEU A 17 -4.64 -11.86 -5.21
CA LEU A 17 -5.18 -10.95 -4.22
C LEU A 17 -6.26 -10.02 -4.80
N LYS A 18 -6.90 -9.27 -3.91
CA LYS A 18 -7.76 -8.14 -4.21
C LYS A 18 -7.20 -6.88 -3.56
N TYR A 19 -7.59 -5.71 -4.08
CA TYR A 19 -7.26 -4.43 -3.48
C TYR A 19 -8.19 -4.12 -2.31
N ASP A 20 -8.02 -4.84 -1.20
CA ASP A 20 -8.82 -4.71 0.01
C ASP A 20 -7.98 -4.97 1.28
N SER A 21 -8.63 -4.85 2.44
CA SER A 21 -7.99 -5.04 3.75
C SER A 21 -7.40 -6.44 3.93
N GLU A 22 -8.04 -7.48 3.39
CA GLU A 22 -7.56 -8.86 3.48
C GLU A 22 -6.31 -9.06 2.63
N GLY A 23 -6.28 -8.49 1.42
CA GLY A 23 -5.09 -8.44 0.57
C GLY A 23 -3.91 -7.76 1.27
N VAL A 24 -4.14 -6.63 1.94
CA VAL A 24 -3.09 -5.94 2.73
C VAL A 24 -2.58 -6.83 3.88
N LYS A 25 -3.49 -7.49 4.61
CA LYS A 25 -3.11 -8.42 5.69
C LYS A 25 -2.31 -9.62 5.17
N PHE A 26 -2.64 -10.12 3.98
CA PHE A 26 -1.87 -11.18 3.34
C PHE A 26 -0.46 -10.70 3.00
N VAL A 27 -0.32 -9.52 2.38
CA VAL A 27 0.99 -8.96 2.02
C VAL A 27 1.87 -8.73 3.26
N GLU A 28 1.26 -8.35 4.39
CA GLU A 28 1.97 -8.23 5.66
C GLU A 28 2.64 -9.55 6.07
N GLY A 29 1.89 -10.66 6.07
CA GLY A 29 2.45 -11.98 6.35
C GLY A 29 3.46 -12.45 5.29
N PHE A 30 3.22 -12.10 4.03
CA PHE A 30 4.15 -12.38 2.93
C PHE A 30 5.52 -11.70 3.13
N ILE A 31 5.54 -10.44 3.60
CA ILE A 31 6.78 -9.73 3.93
C ILE A 31 7.54 -10.46 5.05
N GLU A 32 6.85 -10.79 6.15
CA GLU A 32 7.47 -11.47 7.30
C GLU A 32 8.03 -12.84 6.94
N HIS A 33 7.35 -13.58 6.07
CA HIS A 33 7.86 -14.85 5.57
C HIS A 33 9.13 -14.62 4.73
N ASN A 34 9.06 -13.78 3.70
CA ASN A 34 10.15 -13.63 2.72
C ASN A 34 11.38 -12.95 3.28
N LYS A 35 11.27 -11.99 4.22
CA LYS A 35 12.45 -11.31 4.79
C LYS A 35 13.45 -12.27 5.44
N THR A 36 13.00 -13.46 5.85
CA THR A 36 13.86 -14.51 6.43
C THR A 36 14.44 -15.47 5.39
N GLN A 37 13.90 -15.47 4.16
CA GLN A 37 14.23 -16.41 3.09
C GLN A 37 15.10 -15.79 2.00
N ILE A 38 15.07 -14.45 1.83
CA ILE A 38 15.84 -13.74 0.81
C ILE A 38 16.87 -12.79 1.42
N ALA A 39 17.97 -12.59 0.71
CA ALA A 39 19.05 -11.71 1.14
C ALA A 39 18.58 -10.23 1.16
N LYS A 40 19.16 -9.42 2.05
CA LYS A 40 18.73 -8.02 2.26
C LYS A 40 18.86 -7.18 0.99
N GLU A 41 19.83 -7.51 0.14
CA GLU A 41 20.11 -6.87 -1.15
C GLU A 41 18.95 -7.05 -2.14
N GLU A 42 18.18 -8.14 -2.00
CA GLU A 42 17.06 -8.49 -2.88
C GLU A 42 15.73 -7.89 -2.39
N TRP A 43 15.68 -7.34 -1.17
CA TRP A 43 14.45 -6.80 -0.58
C TRP A 43 13.83 -5.67 -1.41
N ASN A 44 14.65 -4.88 -2.12
CA ASN A 44 14.19 -3.74 -2.90
C ASN A 44 13.11 -4.12 -3.93
N GLY A 45 13.22 -5.28 -4.57
CA GLY A 45 12.20 -5.77 -5.51
C GLY A 45 10.85 -6.03 -4.85
N LEU A 46 10.88 -6.68 -3.68
CA LEU A 46 9.67 -6.94 -2.89
C LEU A 46 9.11 -5.67 -2.24
N ILE A 47 9.96 -4.75 -1.78
CA ILE A 47 9.54 -3.46 -1.23
C ILE A 47 8.78 -2.66 -2.29
N ASN A 48 9.30 -2.61 -3.52
CA ASN A 48 8.63 -1.94 -4.62
C ASN A 48 7.27 -2.60 -4.93
N SER A 49 7.22 -3.93 -4.96
CA SER A 49 6.01 -4.71 -5.19
C SER A 49 4.93 -4.53 -4.14
N CYS A 50 5.30 -4.75 -2.89
CA CYS A 50 4.38 -4.63 -1.78
C CYS A 50 3.98 -3.17 -1.55
N GLY A 51 4.90 -2.21 -1.73
CA GLY A 51 4.63 -0.78 -1.61
C GLY A 51 3.64 -0.27 -2.66
N ALA A 52 3.82 -0.67 -3.92
CA ALA A 52 2.89 -0.33 -4.99
C ALA A 52 1.49 -0.92 -4.75
N PHE A 53 1.43 -2.21 -4.38
CA PHE A 53 0.17 -2.88 -4.03
C PHE A 53 -0.55 -2.20 -2.86
N LEU A 54 0.19 -1.89 -1.78
CA LEU A 54 -0.35 -1.20 -0.60
C LEU A 54 -0.91 0.18 -0.98
N GLY A 55 -0.19 0.97 -1.75
CA GLY A 55 -0.70 2.27 -2.18
C GLY A 55 -1.89 2.18 -3.13
N GLN A 56 -1.95 1.17 -4.01
CA GLN A 56 -3.13 0.93 -4.83
C GLN A 56 -4.33 0.55 -3.96
N CYS A 57 -4.16 -0.30 -2.93
CA CYS A 57 -5.22 -0.59 -1.96
C CYS A 57 -5.75 0.70 -1.29
N ILE A 58 -4.85 1.60 -0.91
CA ILE A 58 -5.20 2.89 -0.30
C ILE A 58 -6.00 3.75 -1.28
N ILE A 59 -5.55 3.88 -2.53
CA ILE A 59 -6.22 4.68 -3.56
C ILE A 59 -7.63 4.15 -3.87
N GLU A 60 -7.76 2.84 -4.04
CA GLU A 60 -9.04 2.19 -4.35
C GLU A 60 -10.05 2.39 -3.20
N ASN A 61 -9.63 2.18 -1.95
CA ASN A 61 -10.54 2.14 -0.82
C ASN A 61 -10.74 3.49 -0.12
N TYR A 62 -9.71 4.33 -0.09
CA TYR A 62 -9.70 5.60 0.64
C TYR A 62 -9.52 6.84 -0.26
N GLY A 63 -9.20 6.65 -1.54
CA GLY A 63 -8.97 7.74 -2.48
C GLY A 63 -7.54 8.29 -2.41
N GLY A 64 -7.37 9.54 -2.84
CA GLY A 64 -6.05 10.13 -3.05
C GLY A 64 -5.42 9.72 -4.38
N GLN A 65 -4.19 10.17 -4.59
CA GLN A 65 -3.45 9.97 -5.83
C GLN A 65 -1.96 9.80 -5.56
N TRP A 66 -1.30 9.03 -6.44
CA TRP A 66 0.15 8.95 -6.46
C TRP A 66 0.78 10.32 -6.66
N THR A 67 1.74 10.67 -5.83
CA THR A 67 2.56 11.88 -5.95
C THR A 67 4.01 11.58 -5.56
N LYS A 68 4.88 12.56 -5.78
CA LYS A 68 6.21 12.61 -5.18
C LYS A 68 6.27 13.82 -4.25
N ASP A 69 6.90 13.67 -3.09
CA ASP A 69 7.19 14.81 -2.22
C ASP A 69 8.39 15.61 -2.75
N GLU A 70 8.75 16.67 -2.02
CA GLU A 70 9.89 17.54 -2.33
C GLU A 70 11.25 16.81 -2.34
N ASN A 71 11.35 15.68 -1.64
CA ASN A 71 12.53 14.83 -1.60
C ASN A 71 12.50 13.71 -2.65
N GLY A 72 11.49 13.69 -3.52
CA GLY A 72 11.29 12.67 -4.55
C GLY A 72 10.71 11.35 -4.03
N GLN A 73 10.31 11.27 -2.76
CA GLN A 73 9.70 10.07 -2.19
C GLN A 73 8.27 9.87 -2.70
N VAL A 74 7.95 8.65 -3.10
CA VAL A 74 6.62 8.30 -3.60
C VAL A 74 5.62 8.20 -2.44
N ALA A 75 4.50 8.89 -2.60
CA ALA A 75 3.41 8.94 -1.62
C ALA A 75 2.04 8.79 -2.29
N VAL A 76 1.04 8.45 -1.48
CA VAL A 76 -0.38 8.67 -1.81
C VAL A 76 -0.83 9.92 -1.06
N ALA A 77 -1.22 10.96 -1.80
CA ALA A 77 -1.73 12.21 -1.23
C ALA A 77 -3.26 12.25 -1.29
N PHE A 78 -3.88 12.54 -0.16
CA PHE A 78 -5.33 12.83 -0.06
C PHE A 78 -5.60 14.33 -0.22
N ASN A 79 -4.67 15.17 0.22
CA ASN A 79 -4.62 16.62 0.02
C ASN A 79 -3.17 17.11 0.28
N ASP A 80 -2.96 18.43 0.32
CA ASP A 80 -1.62 19.02 0.49
C ASP A 80 -0.93 18.61 1.80
N ASN A 81 -1.70 18.41 2.88
CA ASN A 81 -1.21 18.13 4.23
C ASN A 81 -1.27 16.64 4.61
N ASN A 82 -2.08 15.84 3.91
CA ASN A 82 -2.34 14.45 4.25
C ASN A 82 -1.77 13.52 3.18
N LYS A 83 -0.64 12.89 3.52
CA LYS A 83 0.08 11.94 2.65
C LYS A 83 0.45 10.68 3.44
N VAL A 84 0.50 9.56 2.74
CA VAL A 84 1.04 8.29 3.25
C VAL A 84 2.13 7.79 2.33
N TYR A 85 3.12 7.09 2.89
CA TYR A 85 4.31 6.62 2.17
C TYR A 85 4.38 5.08 2.19
N PRO A 86 3.67 4.39 1.29
CA PRO A 86 3.55 2.92 1.30
C PRO A 86 4.90 2.20 1.25
N PHE A 87 5.80 2.63 0.37
CA PHE A 87 7.13 2.04 0.17
C PHE A 87 8.00 2.17 1.44
N SER A 88 7.99 3.36 2.05
CA SER A 88 8.71 3.58 3.30
C SER A 88 8.15 2.73 4.44
N LYS A 89 6.83 2.54 4.49
CA LYS A 89 6.19 1.71 5.52
C LYS A 89 6.53 0.24 5.35
N VAL A 90 6.50 -0.27 4.12
CA VAL A 90 6.92 -1.64 3.79
C VAL A 90 8.41 -1.85 4.08
N SER A 91 9.28 -0.92 3.69
CA SER A 91 10.71 -0.98 3.99
C SER A 91 10.98 -1.08 5.50
N LYS A 92 10.30 -0.25 6.30
CA LYS A 92 10.37 -0.33 7.77
C LYS A 92 9.94 -1.68 8.33
N GLN A 93 8.95 -2.34 7.73
CA GLN A 93 8.54 -3.68 8.17
C GLN A 93 9.60 -4.74 7.83
N PHE A 94 10.25 -4.63 6.66
CA PHE A 94 11.39 -5.48 6.34
C PHE A 94 12.53 -5.33 7.38
N ASP A 95 12.85 -4.09 7.77
CA ASP A 95 13.91 -3.81 8.75
C ASP A 95 13.54 -4.21 10.19
N ASN A 96 12.32 -3.88 10.65
CA ASN A 96 11.93 -3.95 12.07
C ASN A 96 10.92 -5.08 12.37
N GLY A 97 10.42 -5.77 11.36
CA GLY A 97 9.35 -6.75 11.50
C GLY A 97 8.02 -6.14 11.94
N LEU A 98 7.33 -6.84 12.85
CA LEU A 98 5.96 -6.52 13.27
C LEU A 98 5.82 -5.19 14.05
N GLU A 99 6.93 -4.49 14.30
CA GLU A 99 6.92 -3.13 14.85
C GLU A 99 6.44 -2.12 13.79
N GLY A 100 5.12 -1.97 13.69
CA GLY A 100 4.49 -1.02 12.77
C GLY A 100 3.99 -1.65 11.48
N LEU A 101 3.18 -2.68 11.63
CA LEU A 101 2.36 -3.38 10.63
C LEU A 101 1.75 -2.47 9.55
N ILE A 102 1.92 -2.87 8.29
CA ILE A 102 1.30 -2.19 7.15
C ILE A 102 -0.24 -2.26 7.22
N HIS A 103 -0.79 -3.35 7.75
CA HIS A 103 -2.24 -3.53 7.91
C HIS A 103 -2.82 -2.60 8.97
N SER A 104 -2.14 -2.46 10.12
CA SER A 104 -2.57 -1.51 11.15
C SER A 104 -2.54 -0.08 10.64
N MET A 105 -1.50 0.31 9.88
CA MET A 105 -1.46 1.64 9.25
C MET A 105 -2.61 1.82 8.27
N TYR A 106 -2.83 0.83 7.38
CA TYR A 106 -3.91 0.86 6.40
C TYR A 106 -5.29 1.08 7.04
N THR A 107 -5.59 0.35 8.11
CA THR A 107 -6.92 0.40 8.76
C THR A 107 -7.21 1.72 9.48
N ILE A 108 -6.18 2.43 9.97
CA ILE A 108 -6.36 3.71 10.69
C ILE A 108 -6.40 4.94 9.77
N ILE A 109 -6.01 4.82 8.50
CA ILE A 109 -6.00 5.93 7.51
C ILE A 109 -7.29 6.78 7.55
N PRO A 110 -8.50 6.21 7.41
CA PRO A 110 -9.71 7.02 7.38
C PRO A 110 -9.95 7.78 8.69
N THR A 111 -9.54 7.21 9.83
CA THR A 111 -9.65 7.86 11.14
C THR A 111 -8.64 9.00 11.28
N VAL A 112 -7.37 8.76 10.94
CA VAL A 112 -6.28 9.74 11.07
C VAL A 112 -6.50 10.93 10.15
N PHE A 113 -6.87 10.70 8.89
CA PHE A 113 -7.07 11.78 7.91
C PHE A 113 -8.52 12.26 7.80
N LYS A 114 -9.43 11.75 8.65
CA LYS A 114 -10.87 12.09 8.67
C LYS A 114 -11.51 11.95 7.29
N LEU A 115 -11.20 10.87 6.59
CA LEU A 115 -11.71 10.61 5.25
C LEU A 115 -13.15 10.14 5.32
N GLN A 116 -13.98 10.66 4.44
CA GLN A 116 -15.34 10.14 4.24
C GLN A 116 -15.25 8.83 3.45
N PRO A 117 -16.01 7.77 3.81
CA PRO A 117 -16.00 6.53 3.05
C PRO A 117 -16.46 6.78 1.61
N LYS A 118 -15.74 6.26 0.61
CA LYS A 118 -16.20 6.23 -0.78
C LYS A 118 -17.53 5.47 -0.82
N THR A 119 -18.61 6.16 -1.15
CA THR A 119 -19.90 5.51 -1.39
C THR A 119 -19.75 4.63 -2.64
N LYS A 120 -19.86 3.30 -2.47
CA LYS A 120 -19.97 2.39 -3.62
C LYS A 120 -21.22 2.80 -4.40
N LYS A 121 -21.07 3.30 -5.62
CA LYS A 121 -22.21 3.66 -6.48
C LYS A 121 -23.15 2.45 -6.55
N LYS A 122 -24.42 2.65 -6.18
CA LYS A 122 -25.44 1.61 -6.32
C LYS A 122 -25.73 1.43 -7.81
N TRP A 123 -25.77 0.19 -8.26
CA TRP A 123 -25.95 -0.28 -9.64
C TRP A 123 -27.27 0.11 -10.34
N TRP A 124 -28.07 0.98 -9.73
CA TRP A 124 -29.39 1.41 -10.21
C TRP A 124 -29.46 2.92 -10.51
N GLN A 125 -28.33 3.63 -10.49
CA GLN A 125 -28.28 5.09 -10.68
C GLN A 125 -27.64 5.50 -12.02
N PHE A 126 -27.82 4.69 -13.07
CA PHE A 126 -27.48 5.03 -14.46
C PHE A 126 -28.73 5.22 -15.29
#